data_AF-A0A7K2YXK5-F1
#
_entry.id   AF-A0A7K2YXK5-F1
#
_cell.length_a   1.000
_cell.length_b   1.000
_cell.length_c   1.000
_cell.angle_alpha   90.00
_cell.angle_beta   90.00
_cell.angle_gamma   90.00
#
_symmetry.space_group_name_H-M   'P 1'
#
loop_
_entity.id
_entity.type
_entity.pdbx_description
1 polymer ?
#
loop_
_entity_poly.entity_id
_entity_poly.type
_entity_poly.pdbx_seq_one_letter_code
_entity_poly.pdbx_strand_id
1 'polypeptide(L)'
;FAAYLGGVHDARGLWLATTDADSRVPAEWLTRQIAWAGRGWDAVAGTVRVRDWSRHPPGAQEAFEAHYGRWHGVSPHVHGANLGFSGPAYLGVG
;
A
#
# COMPACT_ATOMS: atom_id res chain seq x y z
N PHE A 1 4.58 1.76 -11.15
CA PHE A 1 3.94 2.11 -12.44
C PHE A 1 2.63 2.80 -12.10
N ALA A 2 2.54 4.12 -12.28
CA ALA A 2 1.29 4.86 -12.10
C ALA A 2 0.75 5.19 -13.50
N ALA A 3 -0.43 4.66 -13.84
CA ALA A 3 -1.13 5.05 -15.05
C ALA A 3 -2.07 6.22 -14.70
N TYR A 4 -1.85 7.38 -15.32
CA TYR A 4 -2.74 8.53 -15.23
C TYR A 4 -3.26 8.85 -16.64
N LEU A 5 -4.58 8.71 -16.85
CA LEU A 5 -5.25 9.21 -18.04
C LEU A 5 -6.00 10.49 -17.66
N GLY A 6 -5.67 11.57 -18.36
CA GLY A 6 -6.17 12.90 -18.08
C GLY A 6 -7.66 13.07 -18.37
N GLY A 7 -8.33 13.67 -17.41
CA GLY A 7 -9.69 14.16 -17.39
C GLY A 7 -9.92 14.69 -15.98
N VAL A 8 -10.65 15.79 -15.80
CA VAL A 8 -11.05 16.24 -14.46
C VAL A 8 -12.06 15.22 -13.94
N HIS A 9 -11.57 14.08 -13.46
CA HIS A 9 -12.37 13.06 -12.84
C HIS A 9 -12.79 13.58 -11.47
N ASP A 10 -14.11 13.56 -11.20
CA ASP A 10 -14.61 13.78 -9.85
C ASP A 10 -13.88 12.85 -8.90
N ALA A 11 -13.11 13.43 -7.98
CA ALA A 11 -12.30 12.68 -7.02
C ALA A 11 -13.17 11.72 -6.20
N ARG A 12 -14.47 11.99 -6.03
CA ARG A 12 -15.42 11.14 -5.29
C ARG A 12 -15.53 9.70 -5.82
N GLY A 13 -15.19 9.46 -7.08
CA GLY A 13 -15.14 8.11 -7.66
C GLY A 13 -13.73 7.54 -7.83
N LEU A 14 -12.69 8.28 -7.44
CA LEU A 14 -11.30 7.89 -7.67
C LEU A 14 -10.76 7.05 -6.51
N TRP A 15 -10.08 5.96 -6.85
CA TRP A 15 -9.25 5.19 -5.92
C TRP A 15 -7.80 5.21 -6.41
N LEU A 16 -6.90 5.73 -5.59
CA LEU A 16 -5.47 5.75 -5.85
C LEU A 16 -4.85 4.55 -5.15
N ALA A 17 -4.14 3.70 -5.89
CA ALA A 17 -3.41 2.56 -5.34
C ALA A 17 -1.94 2.65 -5.75
N THR A 18 -1.03 2.53 -4.78
CA THR A 18 0.41 2.70 -4.99
C THR A 18 1.20 1.49 -4.51
N THR A 19 2.26 1.21 -5.24
CA THR A 19 3.30 0.25 -4.87
C THR A 19 4.63 0.73 -5.44
N ASP A 20 5.73 0.37 -4.79
CA ASP A 20 7.06 0.77 -5.22
C ASP A 20 7.44 0.02 -6.51
N ALA A 21 8.34 0.60 -7.30
CA ALA A 21 8.70 0.03 -8.61
C ALA A 21 9.44 -1.32 -8.51
N ASP A 22 10.08 -1.59 -7.38
CA ASP A 22 10.82 -2.81 -7.05
C ASP A 22 9.98 -3.83 -6.26
N SER A 23 8.74 -3.50 -5.94
CA SER A 23 7.80 -4.40 -5.28
C SER A 23 7.16 -5.38 -6.28
N ARG A 24 6.81 -6.58 -5.80
CA ARG A 24 5.88 -7.48 -6.50
C ARG A 24 4.61 -7.62 -5.69
N VAL A 25 3.47 -7.44 -6.35
CA VAL A 25 2.15 -7.60 -5.75
C VAL A 25 1.46 -8.87 -6.27
N PRO A 26 0.55 -9.49 -5.49
CA PRO A 26 -0.30 -10.56 -5.99
C PRO A 26 -1.14 -10.11 -7.19
N ALA A 27 -1.52 -11.04 -8.07
CA ALA A 27 -2.29 -10.73 -9.28
C ALA A 27 -3.64 -10.06 -8.96
N GLU A 28 -4.26 -10.47 -7.85
CA GLU A 28 -5.52 -9.93 -7.35
C GLU A 28 -5.39 -8.63 -6.55
N TRP A 29 -4.18 -8.06 -6.43
CA TRP A 29 -3.92 -6.92 -5.55
C TRP A 29 -4.83 -5.71 -5.86
N LEU A 30 -4.96 -5.31 -7.13
CA LEU A 30 -5.86 -4.22 -7.53
C LEU A 30 -7.33 -4.55 -7.28
N THR A 31 -7.76 -5.80 -7.53
CA THR A 31 -9.14 -6.22 -7.26
C THR A 31 -9.48 -6.13 -5.79
N ARG A 32 -8.55 -6.49 -4.89
CA ARG A 32 -8.74 -6.34 -3.44
C ARG A 32 -8.84 -4.86 -3.03
N GLN A 33 -8.03 -3.98 -3.63
CA GLN A 33 -8.12 -2.54 -3.40
C GLN A 33 -9.52 -2.00 -3.74
N ILE A 34 -10.05 -2.36 -4.91
CA ILE A 34 -11.42 -2.00 -5.32
C ILE A 34 -12.47 -2.58 -4.36
N ALA A 35 -12.28 -3.82 -3.89
CA ALA A 35 -13.20 -4.43 -2.94
C ALA A 35 -13.23 -3.69 -1.59
N TRP A 36 -12.11 -3.12 -1.13
CA TRP A 36 -12.08 -2.27 0.06
C TRP A 36 -12.78 -0.94 -0.17
N ALA A 37 -12.53 -0.28 -1.30
CA ALA A 37 -13.24 0.93 -1.68
C ALA A 37 -14.77 0.72 -1.74
N GLY A 38 -15.22 -0.39 -2.34
CA GLY A 38 -16.63 -0.77 -2.39
C GLY A 38 -17.27 -1.08 -1.03
N ARG A 39 -16.47 -1.32 0.01
CA ARG A 39 -16.91 -1.47 1.41
C ARG A 39 -16.93 -0.14 2.17
N GLY A 40 -16.64 0.98 1.50
CA GLY A 40 -16.65 2.32 2.11
C GLY A 40 -15.39 2.67 2.89
N TRP A 41 -14.25 2.01 2.61
CA TRP A 41 -12.97 2.36 3.23
C TRP A 41 -12.39 3.60 2.54
N ASP A 42 -11.88 4.55 3.32
CA ASP A 42 -11.17 5.73 2.79
C ASP A 42 -9.69 5.48 2.52
N ALA A 43 -9.09 4.51 3.21
CA ALA A 43 -7.69 4.15 3.05
C ALA A 43 -7.41 2.69 3.41
N VAL A 44 -6.36 2.14 2.80
CA VAL A 44 -5.78 0.82 3.10
C VAL A 44 -4.28 1.01 3.28
N ALA A 45 -3.77 0.68 4.47
CA ALA A 45 -2.35 0.58 4.76
C ALA A 45 -1.98 -0.90 4.92
N GLY A 46 -1.38 -1.48 3.88
CA GLY A 46 -1.02 -2.88 3.86
C GLY A 46 0.42 -3.14 4.33
N THR A 47 0.68 -4.38 4.72
CA THR A 47 2.02 -4.84 5.11
C THR A 47 2.86 -5.24 3.90
N VAL A 48 4.17 -5.36 4.10
CA VAL A 48 5.15 -5.82 3.11
C VAL A 48 5.97 -6.98 3.67
N ARG A 49 6.60 -7.73 2.77
CA ARG A 49 7.60 -8.74 3.10
C ARG A 49 8.82 -8.57 2.21
N VAL A 50 10.00 -8.63 2.80
CA VAL A 50 11.27 -8.65 2.07
C VAL A 50 11.57 -10.11 1.72
N ARG A 51 11.84 -10.39 0.43
CA ARG A 51 12.12 -11.75 -0.06
C ARG A 51 13.59 -12.07 -0.18
N ASP A 52 14.43 -11.06 -0.29
CA ASP A 52 15.87 -11.20 -0.48
C ASP A 52 16.60 -10.19 0.40
N TRP A 53 17.34 -10.71 1.37
CA TRP A 53 18.13 -9.93 2.32
C TRP A 53 19.59 -9.79 1.90
N SER A 54 20.03 -10.40 0.79
CA SER A 54 21.45 -10.48 0.38
C SER A 54 22.13 -9.13 0.18
N ARG A 55 21.37 -8.08 -0.13
CA ARG A 55 21.85 -6.71 -0.32
C ARG A 55 21.75 -5.83 0.92
N HIS A 56 21.30 -6.39 2.04
CA HIS A 56 21.12 -5.66 3.30
C HIS A 56 22.27 -5.96 4.27
N PRO A 57 22.54 -5.07 5.23
CA PRO A 57 23.52 -5.32 6.28
C PRO A 57 23.19 -6.59 7.08
N PRO A 58 24.21 -7.28 7.64
CA PRO A 58 23.97 -8.34 8.62
C PRO A 58 23.08 -7.84 9.77
N GLY A 59 22.12 -8.66 10.22
CA GLY A 59 21.19 -8.29 11.29
C GLY A 59 19.92 -7.56 10.82
N ALA A 60 19.83 -7.17 9.54
CA ALA A 60 18.69 -6.40 9.03
C ALA A 60 17.37 -7.20 9.05
N GLN A 61 17.43 -8.52 8.78
CA GLN A 61 16.25 -9.38 8.81
C GLN A 61 15.71 -9.50 10.24
N GLU A 62 16.58 -9.77 11.21
CA GLU A 62 16.22 -9.93 12.62
C GLU A 62 15.64 -8.62 13.18
N ALA A 63 16.25 -7.49 12.85
CA ALA A 63 15.73 -6.17 13.22
C ALA A 63 14.34 -5.94 12.61
N PHE A 64 14.16 -6.23 11.31
CA PHE A 64 12.87 -6.10 10.65
C PHE A 64 11.82 -7.00 11.30
N GLU A 65 12.11 -8.26 11.55
CA GLU A 65 11.18 -9.19 12.21
C GLU A 65 10.84 -8.76 13.64
N ALA A 66 11.81 -8.23 14.38
CA ALA A 66 11.58 -7.72 15.73
C ALA A 66 10.62 -6.53 15.76
N HIS A 67 10.71 -5.64 14.76
CA HIS A 67 9.88 -4.43 14.67
C HIS A 67 8.55 -4.64 13.92
N TYR A 68 8.53 -5.50 12.89
CA TYR A 68 7.40 -5.65 11.95
C TYR A 68 6.74 -7.04 11.98
N GLY A 69 7.38 -8.07 12.54
CA GLY A 69 6.93 -9.46 12.45
C GLY A 69 5.86 -9.90 13.45
N ARG A 70 5.59 -9.11 14.50
CA ARG A 70 4.73 -9.51 15.64
C ARG A 70 3.30 -8.97 15.61
N TRP A 71 2.85 -8.41 14.48
CA TRP A 71 1.55 -7.74 14.42
C TRP A 71 0.46 -8.67 13.87
N HIS A 72 -0.49 -9.03 14.72
CA HIS A 72 -1.75 -9.68 14.34
C HIS A 72 -2.87 -8.64 14.35
N GLY A 73 -2.98 -7.84 13.28
CA GLY A 73 -4.00 -6.78 13.19
C GLY A 73 -3.52 -5.57 12.40
N VAL A 74 -3.86 -4.37 12.87
CA VAL A 74 -3.45 -3.11 12.26
C VAL A 74 -1.96 -2.86 12.57
N SER A 75 -1.14 -2.85 11.53
CA SER A 75 0.26 -2.43 11.62
C SER A 75 0.31 -0.93 11.95
N PRO A 76 1.10 -0.48 12.94
CA PRO A 76 1.34 0.96 13.16
C PRO A 76 2.20 1.58 12.05
N HIS A 77 2.78 0.74 11.18
CA HIS A 77 3.65 1.17 10.10
C HIS A 77 2.90 1.21 8.78
N VAL A 78 3.05 2.35 8.10
CA VAL A 78 2.52 2.61 6.76
C VAL A 78 3.67 2.47 5.77
N HIS A 79 3.49 1.63 4.75
CA HIS A 79 4.46 1.43 3.68
C HIS A 79 3.89 1.90 2.35
N GLY A 80 4.56 2.87 1.69
CA GLY A 80 4.21 3.32 0.33
C GLY A 80 4.06 2.18 -0.69
N ALA A 81 4.79 1.09 -0.45
CA ALA A 81 4.79 -0.14 -1.22
C ALA A 81 3.45 -0.90 -1.24
N ASN A 82 2.49 -0.59 -0.36
CA ASN A 82 1.17 -1.22 -0.35
C ASN A 82 0.10 -0.28 0.24
N LEU A 83 -0.22 0.80 -0.48
CA LEU A 83 -1.24 1.77 -0.08
C LEU A 83 -2.39 1.86 -1.08
N GLY A 84 -3.57 2.16 -0.56
CA GLY A 84 -4.68 2.65 -1.36
C GLY A 84 -5.48 3.70 -0.59
N PHE A 85 -6.08 4.66 -1.30
CA PHE A 85 -6.92 5.69 -0.69
C PHE A 85 -7.90 6.31 -1.68
N SER A 86 -9.00 6.83 -1.14
CA SER A 86 -10.02 7.53 -1.92
C SER A 86 -9.50 8.90 -2.37
N GLY A 87 -9.98 9.37 -3.52
CA GLY A 87 -9.67 10.71 -4.02
C GLY A 87 -10.00 11.82 -3.00
N PRO A 88 -11.16 11.79 -2.31
CA PRO A 88 -11.45 12.78 -1.26
C PRO A 88 -10.49 12.69 -0.08
N ALA A 89 -10.09 11.48 0.35
CA ALA A 89 -9.12 11.32 1.44
C ALA A 89 -7.74 11.89 1.07
N TYR A 90 -7.29 11.70 -0.17
CA TYR A 90 -6.05 12.29 -0.68
C TYR A 90 -6.10 13.83 -0.67
N LEU A 91 -7.14 14.41 -1.26
CA LEU A 91 -7.29 15.87 -1.33
C LEU A 91 -7.52 16.51 0.05
N GLY A 92 -8.11 15.77 0.99
CA GLY A 92 -8.34 16.24 2.35
C GLY A 92 -7.05 16.47 3.15
N VAL A 93 -5.93 15.86 2.74
CA VAL A 93 -4.62 16.01 3.39
C VAL A 93 -3.61 16.86 2.60
N GLY A 94 -3.91 17.21 1.34
CA GLY A 94 -3.10 18.11 0.51
C GLY A 94 -2.58 17.47 -0.77
#